data_AF-A0A534PC21-F1
#
_entry.id   AF-A0A534PC21-F1
#
_cell.length_a   1.000
_cell.length_b   1.000
_cell.length_c   1.000
_cell.angle_alpha   90.00
_cell.angle_beta   90.00
_cell.angle_gamma   90.00
#
_symmetry.space_group_name_H-M   'P 1'
#
loop_
_entity.id
_entity.type
_entity.pdbx_description
1 polymer ?
#
loop_
_entity_poly.entity_id
_entity_poly.type
_entity_poly.pdbx_seq_one_letter_code
_entity_poly.pdbx_strand_id
1 'polypeptide(L)'
;MPTTPLSHLRVVDLTDLRGALAGRLLADLGADVVKIEPPGGDADRLRAPFAGGVAAEDRSLAILYRHTNKRGATLDLGIAEGTSIFVGAQSSSSAPQR
;
A
#
# COMPACT_ATOMS: atom_id res chain seq x y z
N MET A 1 -24.44 -2.12 9.55
CA MET A 1 -23.23 -1.29 9.54
C MET A 1 -23.26 -0.45 8.28
N PRO A 2 -23.11 0.89 8.35
CA PRO A 2 -23.02 1.69 7.14
C PRO A 2 -21.76 1.26 6.37
N THR A 3 -21.88 1.06 5.06
CA THR A 3 -20.74 0.87 4.16
C THR A 3 -19.96 2.18 4.06
N THR A 4 -18.63 2.13 4.22
CA THR A 4 -17.77 3.29 4.00
C THR A 4 -17.80 3.70 2.52
N PRO A 5 -17.56 4.98 2.17
CA PRO A 5 -17.82 5.49 0.82
C PRO A 5 -17.12 4.74 -0.32
N LEU A 6 -15.94 4.17 -0.07
CA LEU A 6 -15.12 3.48 -1.07
C LEU A 6 -14.97 1.97 -0.81
N SER A 7 -15.84 1.36 0.02
CA SER A 7 -15.73 -0.06 0.39
C SER A 7 -15.79 -1.07 -0.76
N HIS A 8 -16.21 -0.62 -1.94
CA HIS A 8 -16.32 -1.42 -3.16
C HIS A 8 -15.05 -1.37 -4.02
N LEU A 9 -14.07 -0.53 -3.68
CA LEU A 9 -12.83 -0.39 -4.42
C LEU A 9 -11.72 -1.28 -3.86
N ARG A 10 -10.96 -1.88 -4.77
CA ARG A 10 -9.68 -2.52 -4.51
C ARG A 10 -8.61 -1.73 -5.24
N VAL A 11 -7.55 -1.34 -4.54
CA VAL A 11 -6.51 -0.45 -5.07
C VAL A 11 -5.16 -1.09 -4.85
N VAL A 12 -4.36 -1.16 -5.91
CA VAL A 12 -2.94 -1.46 -5.79
C VAL A 12 -2.16 -0.15 -5.80
N ASP A 13 -1.45 0.10 -4.72
CA ASP A 13 -0.61 1.28 -4.52
C ASP A 13 0.85 0.92 -4.83
N LEU A 14 1.35 1.43 -5.95
CA LEU A 14 2.75 1.32 -6.38
C LEU A 14 3.54 2.62 -6.13
N THR A 15 2.93 3.58 -5.43
CA THR A 15 3.51 4.91 -5.27
C THR A 15 4.64 4.91 -4.24
N ASP A 16 5.55 5.86 -4.39
CA ASP A 16 6.42 6.28 -3.29
C ASP A 16 5.75 7.43 -2.51
N LEU A 17 6.50 8.12 -1.66
CA LEU A 17 6.00 9.24 -0.87
C LEU A 17 5.19 10.29 -1.62
N ARG A 18 5.50 10.54 -2.89
CA ARG A 18 4.81 11.60 -3.65
C ARG A 18 3.34 11.25 -3.86
N GLY A 19 3.01 9.96 -3.94
CA GLY A 19 1.64 9.46 -4.10
C GLY A 19 1.05 8.81 -2.85
N ALA A 20 1.86 8.48 -1.85
CA ALA A 20 1.44 7.68 -0.70
C ALA A 20 0.22 8.25 0.04
N LEU A 21 0.06 9.58 0.11
CA LEU A 21 -1.10 10.21 0.74
C LEU A 21 -2.42 9.89 0.01
N ALA A 22 -2.40 9.78 -1.32
CA ALA A 22 -3.61 9.45 -2.08
C ALA A 22 -4.12 8.05 -1.71
N GLY A 23 -3.22 7.05 -1.68
CA GLY A 23 -3.58 5.70 -1.24
C GLY A 23 -4.11 5.67 0.20
N ARG A 24 -3.56 6.52 1.09
CA ARG A 24 -4.03 6.63 2.49
C ARG A 24 -5.46 7.16 2.56
N LEU A 25 -5.78 8.21 1.81
CA LEU A 25 -7.13 8.77 1.79
C LEU A 25 -8.16 7.75 1.25
N LEU A 26 -7.79 6.97 0.23
CA LEU A 26 -8.65 5.91 -0.28
C LEU A 26 -8.91 4.83 0.79
N ALA A 27 -7.87 4.42 1.51
CA ALA A 27 -7.98 3.45 2.61
C ALA A 27 -8.82 3.99 3.78
N ASP A 28 -8.67 5.26 4.14
CA ASP A 28 -9.47 5.90 5.20
C ASP A 28 -10.96 5.99 4.85
N LEU A 29 -11.27 6.16 3.56
CA LEU A 29 -12.64 6.09 3.03
C LEU A 29 -13.12 4.64 2.78
N GLY A 30 -12.29 3.66 3.14
CA GLY A 30 -12.59 2.24 3.26
C GLY A 30 -12.33 1.40 2.00
N ALA A 31 -11.57 1.89 1.03
CA ALA A 31 -11.06 1.04 -0.05
C ALA A 31 -10.10 -0.02 0.51
N ASP A 32 -10.08 -1.21 -0.11
CA ASP A 32 -9.05 -2.21 0.16
C ASP A 32 -7.77 -1.86 -0.60
N VAL A 33 -6.84 -1.22 0.09
CA VAL A 33 -5.59 -0.72 -0.49
C VAL A 33 -4.42 -1.65 -0.14
N VAL A 34 -3.73 -2.17 -1.15
CA VAL A 34 -2.49 -2.95 -1.01
C VAL A 34 -1.32 -2.14 -1.54
N LYS A 35 -0.38 -1.78 -0.65
CA LYS A 35 0.92 -1.24 -1.02
C LYS A 35 1.84 -2.37 -1.45
N ILE A 36 2.34 -2.31 -2.68
CA ILE A 36 3.41 -3.19 -3.13
C ILE A 36 4.74 -2.48 -2.93
N GLU A 37 5.68 -3.16 -2.30
CA GLU A 37 7.04 -2.70 -2.09
C GLU A 37 8.02 -3.62 -2.82
N PRO A 38 9.12 -3.07 -3.34
CA PRO A 38 10.18 -3.91 -3.88
C PRO A 38 10.84 -4.74 -2.76
N PRO A 39 11.61 -5.78 -3.10
CA PRO A 39 12.53 -6.41 -2.15
C PRO A 39 13.42 -5.33 -1.49
N GLY A 40 13.54 -5.37 -0.16
CA GLY A 40 14.21 -4.31 0.63
C GLY A 40 13.28 -3.18 1.09
N GLY A 41 12.02 -3.16 0.66
CA GLY A 41 11.01 -2.23 1.13
C GLY A 41 11.07 -0.85 0.47
N ASP A 42 10.12 -0.01 0.85
CA ASP A 42 10.10 1.41 0.48
C ASP A 42 11.30 2.14 1.10
N ALA A 43 12.05 2.89 0.29
CA ALA A 43 13.24 3.62 0.73
C ALA A 43 12.93 4.59 1.89
N ASP A 44 11.69 5.06 1.98
CA ASP A 44 11.28 6.01 3.00
C ASP A 44 11.01 5.39 4.38
N ARG A 45 11.12 4.06 4.50
CA ARG A 45 11.18 3.34 5.78
C ARG A 45 12.37 3.77 6.63
N LEU A 46 13.45 4.23 6.01
CA LEU A 46 14.63 4.76 6.71
C LEU A 46 14.72 6.29 6.68
N ARG A 47 13.61 6.97 6.35
CA ARG A 47 13.57 8.43 6.37
C ARG A 47 13.08 8.97 7.71
N ALA A 48 13.89 9.82 8.32
CA ALA A 48 13.54 10.58 9.52
C ALA A 48 12.33 11.54 9.28
N PRO A 49 11.63 11.98 10.33
CA PRO A 49 11.83 11.65 11.75
C PRO A 49 11.36 10.23 12.11
N PHE A 50 11.98 9.65 13.14
CA PHE A 50 11.64 8.32 13.64
C PHE A 50 10.88 8.36 14.96
N ALA A 51 9.96 7.41 15.16
CA ALA A 51 9.27 7.20 16.43
C ALA A 51 10.29 6.97 17.56
N GLY A 52 10.23 7.82 18.59
CA GLY A 52 11.18 7.79 19.70
C GLY A 52 12.62 8.16 19.33
N GLY A 53 12.86 8.74 18.15
CA GLY A 53 14.20 9.12 17.69
C GLY A 53 15.11 7.94 17.31
N VAL A 54 14.57 6.73 17.19
CA VAL A 54 15.34 5.52 16.89
C VAL A 54 15.14 5.12 15.43
N ALA A 55 16.22 5.12 14.64
CA ALA A 55 16.19 4.71 13.25
C ALA A 55 15.90 3.20 13.12
N ALA A 56 14.77 2.87 12.50
CA ALA A 56 14.37 1.52 12.13
C ALA A 56 13.27 1.60 11.05
N GLU A 57 13.17 0.57 10.21
CA GLU A 57 12.26 0.52 9.05
C GLU A 57 10.78 0.62 9.42
N ASP A 58 10.43 0.17 10.62
CA ASP A 58 9.08 0.21 11.20
C ASP A 58 8.82 1.49 12.01
N ARG A 59 9.78 2.42 12.06
CA ARG A 59 9.71 3.63 12.89
C ARG A 59 9.72 4.94 12.13
N SER A 60 9.89 4.94 10.81
CA SER A 60 9.75 6.16 10.00
C SER A 60 8.34 6.75 10.18
N LEU A 61 8.25 7.95 10.76
CA LEU A 61 6.96 8.63 10.97
C LEU A 61 6.29 8.97 9.63
N ALA A 62 7.08 9.12 8.57
CA ALA A 62 6.55 9.32 7.24
C ALA A 62 5.80 8.09 6.72
N ILE A 63 6.36 6.89 6.91
CA ILE A 63 5.72 5.63 6.52
C ILE A 63 4.51 5.37 7.41
N LEU A 64 4.70 5.44 8.73
CA LEU A 64 3.66 5.17 9.72
C LEU A 64 2.41 6.02 9.46
N TYR A 65 2.57 7.29 9.13
CA TYR A 65 1.46 8.18 8.78
C TYR A 65 0.88 7.92 7.38
N ARG A 66 1.71 7.86 6.33
CA ARG A 66 1.21 7.83 4.94
C ARG A 66 0.76 6.45 4.46
N HIS A 67 1.03 5.39 5.22
CA HIS A 67 0.66 4.03 4.83
C HIS A 67 -0.29 3.35 5.84
N THR A 68 -0.76 4.08 6.86
CA THR A 68 -1.83 3.57 7.75
C THR A 68 -3.04 3.11 6.94
N ASN A 69 -3.72 2.08 7.43
CA ASN A 69 -4.91 1.45 6.83
C ASN A 69 -4.67 0.73 5.48
N LYS A 70 -3.43 0.71 4.98
CA LYS A 70 -3.04 -0.12 3.83
C LYS A 70 -2.53 -1.48 4.32
N ARG A 71 -2.75 -2.52 3.50
CA ARG A 71 -2.02 -3.80 3.62
C ARG A 71 -0.71 -3.69 2.84
N GLY A 72 0.35 -4.35 3.31
CA GLY A 72 1.65 -4.38 2.62
C GLY A 72 1.92 -5.74 1.99
N ALA A 73 2.54 -5.76 0.82
CA ALA A 73 3.14 -6.95 0.23
C ALA A 73 4.46 -6.59 -0.48
N THR A 74 5.39 -7.54 -0.51
CA THR A 74 6.66 -7.39 -1.22
C THR A 74 6.59 -8.15 -2.54
N LEU A 75 6.95 -7.48 -3.64
CA LEU A 75 6.97 -8.09 -4.97
C LEU A 75 8.04 -7.43 -5.83
N ASP A 76 8.87 -8.26 -6.48
CA ASP A 76 9.86 -7.79 -7.44
C ASP A 76 9.23 -7.66 -8.84
N LEU A 77 8.86 -6.44 -9.21
CA LEU A 77 8.33 -6.15 -10.55
C LEU A 77 9.43 -6.06 -11.62
N GLY A 78 10.71 -6.13 -11.24
CA GLY A 78 11.84 -6.17 -12.17
C GLY A 78 12.04 -7.52 -12.85
N ILE A 79 11.39 -8.57 -12.35
CA ILE A 79 11.45 -9.93 -12.91
C ILE A 79 10.10 -10.36 -13.52
N ALA A 80 10.19 -11.28 -14.49
CA ALA A 80 9.01 -11.77 -15.22
C ALA A 80 7.98 -12.43 -14.31
N GLU A 81 8.44 -13.18 -13.30
CA GLU A 81 7.56 -13.85 -12.32
C GLU A 81 6.74 -12.84 -11.51
N GLY A 82 7.36 -11.79 -10.97
CA GLY A 82 6.65 -10.79 -10.19
C GLY A 82 5.66 -9.97 -11.03
N THR A 83 6.01 -9.67 -12.28
CA THR A 83 5.07 -9.05 -13.23
C THR A 83 3.86 -9.96 -13.51
N SER A 84 4.10 -11.26 -13.69
CA SER A 84 3.03 -12.25 -13.90
C SER A 84 2.07 -12.33 -12.71
N ILE A 85 2.62 -12.38 -11.48
CA ILE A 85 1.82 -12.36 -10.24
C ILE A 85 0.97 -11.09 -10.16
N PHE A 86 1.55 -9.93 -10.46
CA PHE A 86 0.84 -8.65 -10.44
C PHE A 86 -0.34 -8.63 -11.43
N VAL A 87 -0.12 -9.04 -12.68
CA VAL A 87 -1.17 -9.09 -13.71
C VAL A 87 -2.27 -10.10 -13.34
N GLY A 88 -1.89 -11.26 -12.80
CA GLY A 88 -2.84 -12.27 -12.32
C GLY A 88 -3.73 -11.74 -11.19
N ALA A 89 -3.15 -10.98 -10.24
CA ALA A 89 -3.89 -10.40 -9.12
C ALA A 89 -4.98 -9.41 -9.58
N GLN A 90 -4.71 -8.61 -10.62
CA GLN A 90 -5.68 -7.66 -11.19
C GLN A 90 -6.90 -8.36 -11.83
N SER A 91 -6.72 -9.59 -12.33
CA SER A 91 -7.72 -10.34 -13.08
C SER A 91 -8.73 -11.07 -12.19
N SER A 92 -8.44 -11.18 -10.88
CA SER A 92 -9.27 -11.84 -9.86
C SER A 92 -10.47 -10.99 -9.37
N SER A 93 -11.10 -10.25 -10.28
CA SER A 93 -12.28 -9.44 -9.99
C SER A 93 -13.55 -10.29 -10.02
N SER A 94 -13.95 -10.87 -8.89
CA SER A 94 -15.35 -11.20 -8.66
C SER A 94 -16.10 -9.88 -8.42
N ALA A 95 -16.84 -9.41 -9.41
CA ALA A 95 -17.75 -8.29 -9.25
C ALA A 95 -18.70 -8.59 -8.07
N PRO A 96 -18.97 -7.62 -7.18
CA PRO A 96 -20.08 -7.78 -6.25
C PRO A 96 -21.38 -7.87 -7.04
N GLN A 97 -22.10 -8.98 -6.92
CA GLN A 97 -23.51 -9.03 -7.28
C GLN A 97 -24.25 -8.06 -6.36
N ARG A 98 -24.56 -6.85 -6.84
CA ARG A 98 -25.69 -6.02 -6.42
C ARG A 98 -25.82 -4.79 -7.30
#